data_AF-A0A258V3H7-F1
#
_entry.id   AF-A0A258V3H7-F1
#
_cell.length_a   1.000
_cell.length_b   1.000
_cell.length_c   1.000
_cell.angle_alpha   90.00
_cell.angle_beta   90.00
_cell.angle_gamma   90.00
#
_symmetry.space_group_name_H-M   'P 1'
#
loop_
_entity.id
_entity.type
_entity.pdbx_description
1 polymer ?
#
loop_
_entity_poly.entity_id
_entity_poly.type
_entity_poly.pdbx_seq_one_letter_code
_entity_poly.pdbx_strand_id
1 'polypeptide(L)'
;MGLRISGAALALAALALASSPALAQTAAPAATAQPAPLLVPADFKVPTLVEGPGFKLVPLGPDLVKVDFDAYMSSIEHLQKTFSRSTSWPHPGITDADAMKDMEGEQARFQARKSFAYGVLTPDGKREMGSVYVSPSRAPGYDAMVRMWVTKADYDAGFDAQLYAWVQAWVAKEWPFARVAYPGRAIAWDEWDAKLAAAKAK
;
A
#
# COMPACT_ATOMS: atom_id res chain seq x y z
N MET A 1 -19.11 55.97 -63.93
CA MET A 1 -18.87 56.21 -65.37
C MET A 1 -17.81 55.23 -65.83
N GLY A 2 -18.19 54.27 -66.70
CA GLY A 2 -17.31 53.37 -67.47
C GLY A 2 -16.42 52.41 -66.67
N LEU A 3 -15.93 51.27 -67.16
CA LEU A 3 -16.15 50.46 -68.36
C LEU A 3 -15.25 49.22 -68.06
N ARG A 4 -15.80 48.04 -67.75
CA ARG A 4 -15.98 46.92 -68.68
C ARG A 4 -14.76 46.58 -69.57
N ILE A 5 -14.26 45.34 -69.41
CA ILE A 5 -13.97 44.31 -70.46
C ILE A 5 -12.53 43.72 -70.50
N SER A 6 -12.54 42.38 -70.62
CA SER A 6 -11.55 41.42 -71.17
C SER A 6 -10.20 41.26 -70.47
N GLY A 7 -9.67 40.06 -70.26
CA GLY A 7 -9.94 38.76 -70.91
C GLY A 7 -8.68 38.30 -71.66
N ALA A 8 -8.29 37.03 -71.45
CA ALA A 8 -7.17 36.30 -72.07
C ALA A 8 -5.76 36.64 -71.55
N ALA A 9 -4.79 35.74 -71.44
CA ALA A 9 -4.70 34.28 -71.55
C ALA A 9 -3.29 33.87 -71.05
N LEU A 10 -3.19 32.61 -70.62
CA LEU A 10 -2.02 31.70 -70.62
C LEU A 10 -0.61 32.27 -70.32
N ALA A 11 0.03 31.74 -69.27
CA ALA A 11 1.24 30.90 -69.44
C ALA A 11 1.64 30.24 -68.11
N LEU A 12 1.98 28.95 -68.23
CA LEU A 12 2.49 28.06 -67.19
C LEU A 12 3.80 28.57 -66.55
N ALA A 13 3.96 28.37 -65.25
CA ALA A 13 5.20 27.85 -64.67
C ALA A 13 4.89 27.19 -63.31
N ALA A 14 5.22 25.92 -63.21
CA ALA A 14 4.95 25.05 -62.08
C ALA A 14 5.76 25.45 -60.84
N LEU A 15 5.09 25.62 -59.70
CA LEU A 15 5.70 25.40 -58.40
C LEU A 15 5.30 24.01 -57.91
N ALA A 16 6.28 23.12 -57.83
CA ALA A 16 6.11 21.80 -57.22
C ALA A 16 5.70 21.95 -55.75
N LEU A 17 4.49 21.54 -55.43
CA LEU A 17 4.05 21.30 -54.06
C LEU A 17 4.79 20.06 -53.55
N ALA A 18 5.68 20.23 -52.57
CA ALA A 18 6.18 19.12 -51.80
C ALA A 18 5.07 18.65 -50.84
N SER A 19 4.23 17.73 -51.31
CA SER A 19 3.27 17.01 -50.48
C SER A 19 4.03 15.90 -49.74
N SER A 20 4.43 16.17 -48.49
CA SER A 20 4.90 15.11 -47.60
C SER A 20 3.75 14.14 -47.31
N PRO A 21 3.95 12.82 -47.42
CA PRO A 21 2.93 11.86 -47.03
C PRO A 21 2.80 11.87 -45.51
N ALA A 22 1.58 12.06 -45.02
CA ALA A 22 1.23 11.83 -43.63
C ALA A 22 1.40 10.33 -43.33
N LEU A 23 2.53 9.96 -42.73
CA LEU A 23 2.72 8.64 -42.16
C LEU A 23 1.75 8.52 -40.97
N ALA A 24 0.72 7.71 -41.15
CA ALA A 24 -0.16 7.26 -40.10
C ALA A 24 0.69 6.68 -38.96
N GLN A 25 0.68 7.34 -37.80
CA GLN A 25 1.21 6.77 -36.57
C GLN A 25 0.33 5.59 -36.20
N THR A 26 0.80 4.39 -36.47
CA THR A 26 0.28 3.19 -35.84
C THR A 26 0.54 3.31 -34.34
N ALA A 27 -0.51 3.61 -33.58
CA ALA A 27 -0.45 3.56 -32.13
C ALA A 27 0.03 2.16 -31.72
N ALA A 28 1.16 2.10 -31.02
CA ALA A 28 1.64 0.87 -30.42
C ALA A 28 0.55 0.31 -29.50
N PRO A 29 0.32 -1.01 -29.47
CA PRO A 29 -0.61 -1.60 -28.52
C PRO A 29 -0.16 -1.21 -27.11
N ALA A 30 -1.09 -0.68 -26.31
CA ALA A 30 -0.85 -0.37 -24.91
C ALA A 30 -0.27 -1.63 -24.24
N ALA A 31 0.93 -1.51 -23.67
CA ALA A 31 1.54 -2.58 -22.91
C ALA A 31 0.54 -3.02 -21.84
N THR A 32 0.06 -4.26 -21.92
CA THR A 32 -0.71 -4.88 -20.84
C THR A 32 0.23 -4.93 -19.64
N ALA A 33 -0.03 -4.08 -18.64
CA ALA A 33 0.70 -4.15 -17.38
C ALA A 33 0.54 -5.56 -16.81
N GLN A 34 1.64 -6.32 -16.75
CA GLN A 34 1.62 -7.63 -16.12
C GLN A 34 1.12 -7.47 -14.68
N PRO A 35 0.16 -8.29 -14.22
CA PRO A 35 -0.28 -8.22 -12.84
C PRO A 35 0.92 -8.45 -11.93
N ALA A 36 1.08 -7.57 -10.93
CA ALA A 36 2.17 -7.69 -9.96
C ALA A 36 2.15 -9.11 -9.34
N PRO A 37 3.32 -9.74 -9.15
CA PRO A 37 3.39 -11.06 -8.56
C PRO A 37 2.75 -11.07 -7.17
N LEU A 38 2.13 -12.20 -6.81
CA LEU A 38 1.57 -12.41 -5.47
C LEU A 38 2.66 -12.28 -4.42
N LEU A 39 2.32 -11.77 -3.23
CA LEU A 39 3.30 -11.66 -2.12
C LEU A 39 3.79 -13.03 -1.64
N VAL A 40 2.95 -14.06 -1.75
CA VAL A 40 3.22 -15.44 -1.30
C VAL A 40 2.78 -16.43 -2.38
N PRO A 41 3.40 -17.63 -2.45
CA PRO A 41 3.02 -18.69 -3.40
C PRO A 41 1.52 -18.97 -3.38
N ALA A 42 0.91 -19.36 -4.52
CA ALA A 42 -0.54 -19.52 -4.62
C ALA A 42 -1.09 -20.61 -3.68
N ASP A 43 -0.31 -21.64 -3.39
CA ASP A 43 -0.63 -22.76 -2.51
C ASP A 43 -0.38 -22.48 -1.02
N PHE A 44 0.36 -21.42 -0.69
CA PHE A 44 0.63 -21.02 0.69
C PHE A 44 -0.68 -20.70 1.43
N LYS A 45 -0.88 -21.34 2.59
CA LYS A 45 -2.05 -21.15 3.44
C LYS A 45 -1.81 -19.95 4.35
N VAL A 46 -2.33 -18.80 3.91
CA VAL A 46 -2.26 -17.56 4.69
C VAL A 46 -3.03 -17.76 6.00
N PRO A 47 -2.42 -17.55 7.18
CA PRO A 47 -3.12 -17.72 8.45
C PRO A 47 -4.31 -16.76 8.56
N THR A 48 -5.46 -17.26 8.99
CA THR A 48 -6.69 -16.47 9.25
C THR A 48 -7.06 -16.42 10.73
N LEU A 49 -6.34 -17.17 11.56
CA LEU A 49 -6.36 -17.10 13.02
C LEU A 49 -5.00 -17.57 13.51
N VAL A 50 -4.35 -16.80 14.37
CA VAL A 50 -3.11 -17.20 15.04
C VAL A 50 -3.21 -16.84 16.51
N GLU A 51 -3.00 -17.80 17.39
CA GLU A 51 -3.00 -17.58 18.83
C GLU A 51 -1.58 -17.22 19.31
N GLY A 52 -1.50 -16.12 20.07
CA GLY A 52 -0.29 -15.68 20.75
C GLY A 52 -0.47 -15.72 22.28
N PRO A 53 0.58 -15.44 23.04
CA PRO A 53 0.49 -15.37 24.50
C PRO A 53 -0.35 -14.17 24.94
N GLY A 54 -1.64 -14.41 25.21
CA GLY A 54 -2.58 -13.40 25.69
C GLY A 54 -3.23 -12.55 24.60
N PHE A 55 -3.14 -12.96 23.33
CA PHE A 55 -3.78 -12.27 22.21
C PHE A 55 -4.04 -13.25 21.06
N LYS A 56 -4.78 -12.81 20.04
CA LYS A 56 -4.94 -13.51 18.76
C LYS A 56 -4.82 -12.55 17.59
N LEU A 57 -4.29 -13.02 16.47
CA LEU A 57 -4.31 -12.30 15.20
C LEU A 57 -5.44 -12.82 14.33
N VAL A 58 -6.26 -11.91 13.81
CA VAL A 58 -7.31 -12.19 12.83
C VAL A 58 -7.23 -11.18 11.69
N PRO A 59 -7.55 -11.54 10.43
CA PRO A 59 -7.53 -10.60 9.32
C PRO A 59 -8.43 -9.39 9.59
N LEU A 60 -7.92 -8.20 9.28
CA LEU A 60 -8.76 -6.99 9.27
C LEU A 60 -9.79 -7.07 8.14
N GLY A 61 -10.99 -6.57 8.45
CA GLY A 61 -12.13 -6.56 7.54
C GLY A 61 -13.36 -5.94 8.20
N PRO A 62 -14.48 -5.80 7.46
CA PRO A 62 -15.68 -5.09 7.91
C PRO A 62 -16.19 -5.51 9.30
N ASP A 63 -16.07 -6.78 9.65
CA ASP A 63 -16.52 -7.33 10.94
C ASP A 63 -15.76 -6.74 12.14
N LEU A 64 -14.56 -6.21 11.93
CA LEU A 64 -13.71 -5.61 12.97
C LEU A 64 -13.73 -4.08 12.97
N VAL A 65 -14.45 -3.43 12.05
CA VAL A 65 -14.38 -1.97 11.85
C VAL A 65 -14.55 -1.19 13.15
N LYS A 66 -15.52 -1.58 13.98
CA LYS A 66 -15.77 -0.88 15.25
C LYS A 66 -14.63 -1.10 16.25
N VAL A 67 -14.10 -2.33 16.32
CA VAL A 67 -13.07 -2.71 17.28
C VAL A 67 -11.74 -2.01 16.94
N ASP A 68 -11.37 -1.98 15.66
CA ASP A 68 -10.20 -1.27 15.15
C ASP A 68 -10.34 0.25 15.33
N PHE A 69 -11.50 0.80 14.95
CA PHE A 69 -11.81 2.22 15.11
C PHE A 69 -11.66 2.69 16.55
N ASP A 70 -12.29 1.98 17.50
CA ASP A 70 -12.20 2.30 18.92
C ASP A 70 -10.74 2.23 19.40
N ALA A 71 -9.94 1.27 18.90
CA ALA A 71 -8.55 1.10 19.27
C ALA A 71 -7.66 2.25 18.78
N TYR A 72 -7.66 2.58 17.49
CA TYR A 72 -6.78 3.66 17.00
C TYR A 72 -7.25 5.05 17.44
N MET A 73 -8.57 5.26 17.60
CA MET A 73 -9.10 6.55 18.07
C MET A 73 -8.75 6.83 19.53
N SER A 74 -8.60 5.80 20.35
CA SER A 74 -8.12 5.95 21.73
C SER A 74 -6.66 6.40 21.82
N SER A 75 -5.91 6.33 20.72
CA SER A 75 -4.44 6.38 20.72
C SER A 75 -3.85 7.36 19.70
N ILE A 76 -4.63 8.28 19.13
CA ILE A 76 -4.23 9.23 18.07
C ILE A 76 -2.85 9.83 18.28
N GLU A 77 -2.62 10.55 19.38
CA GLU A 77 -1.35 11.25 19.63
C GLU A 77 -0.17 10.28 19.68
N HIS A 78 -0.35 9.13 20.32
CA HIS A 78 0.68 8.10 20.42
C HIS A 78 0.99 7.49 19.06
N LEU A 79 -0.03 7.11 18.31
CA LEU A 79 0.14 6.51 16.99
C LEU A 79 0.84 7.47 16.02
N GLN A 80 0.48 8.76 16.06
CA GLN A 80 1.14 9.80 15.27
C GLN A 80 2.62 9.97 15.62
N LYS A 81 2.96 10.00 16.91
CA LYS A 81 4.33 10.19 17.39
C LYS A 81 5.21 8.96 17.18
N THR A 82 4.65 7.77 17.32
CA THR A 82 5.42 6.53 17.43
C THR A 82 5.40 5.69 16.16
N PHE A 83 4.28 5.65 15.41
CA PHE A 83 4.08 4.62 14.38
C PHE A 83 3.76 5.14 12.97
N SER A 84 2.98 6.21 12.80
CA SER A 84 2.44 6.57 11.48
C SER A 84 3.31 7.53 10.66
N ARG A 85 4.37 8.11 11.26
CA ARG A 85 5.28 9.08 10.61
C ARG A 85 4.56 10.28 9.95
N SER A 86 3.31 10.52 10.34
CA SER A 86 2.41 11.50 9.75
C SER A 86 1.31 11.84 10.75
N THR A 87 0.72 13.03 10.65
CA THR A 87 -0.50 13.40 11.39
C THR A 87 -1.77 13.10 10.59
N SER A 88 -1.65 12.59 9.36
CA SER A 88 -2.78 12.22 8.51
C SER A 88 -3.52 10.98 8.99
N TRP A 89 -2.92 10.16 9.85
CA TRP A 89 -3.60 9.03 10.49
C TRP A 89 -2.97 8.70 11.85
N PRO A 90 -3.80 8.30 12.85
CA PRO A 90 -5.24 8.52 12.87
C PRO A 90 -5.53 9.99 13.17
N HIS A 91 -6.76 10.46 12.96
CA HIS A 91 -7.16 11.81 13.36
C HIS A 91 -8.64 11.87 13.74
N PRO A 92 -9.09 12.86 14.53
CA PRO A 92 -10.47 12.91 15.04
C PRO A 92 -11.55 13.00 13.94
N GLY A 93 -11.19 13.46 12.75
CA GLY A 93 -12.12 13.60 11.62
C GLY A 93 -12.35 12.35 10.77
N ILE A 94 -11.82 11.17 11.13
CA ILE A 94 -12.11 9.93 10.38
C ILE A 94 -13.56 9.54 10.67
N THR A 95 -14.36 9.39 9.62
CA THR A 95 -15.78 9.01 9.75
C THR A 95 -15.94 7.49 9.79
N ASP A 96 -17.09 7.02 10.29
CA ASP A 96 -17.44 5.58 10.24
C ASP A 96 -17.40 5.03 8.81
N ALA A 97 -17.79 5.85 7.82
CA ALA A 97 -17.75 5.47 6.41
C ALA A 97 -16.31 5.34 5.89
N ASP A 98 -15.40 6.24 6.28
CA ASP A 98 -13.98 6.14 5.94
C ASP A 98 -13.34 4.90 6.58
N ALA A 99 -13.68 4.63 7.84
CA ALA A 99 -13.20 3.46 8.56
C ALA A 99 -13.68 2.14 7.92
N MET A 100 -14.96 2.08 7.56
CA MET A 100 -15.52 0.92 6.84
C MET A 100 -14.82 0.70 5.50
N LYS A 101 -14.62 1.78 4.73
CA LYS A 101 -13.94 1.73 3.44
C LYS A 101 -12.49 1.24 3.57
N ASP A 102 -11.78 1.64 4.63
CA ASP A 102 -10.43 1.14 4.88
C ASP A 102 -10.44 -0.38 5.16
N MET A 103 -11.37 -0.85 6.00
CA MET A 103 -11.56 -2.27 6.31
C MET A 103 -11.93 -3.11 5.07
N GLU A 104 -12.84 -2.63 4.23
CA GLU A 104 -13.14 -3.25 2.93
C GLU A 104 -11.89 -3.33 2.04
N GLY A 105 -11.08 -2.27 2.04
CA GLY A 105 -9.82 -2.21 1.31
C GLY A 105 -8.77 -3.19 1.84
N GLU A 106 -8.64 -3.35 3.16
CA GLU A 106 -7.76 -4.36 3.78
C GLU A 106 -8.24 -5.77 3.45
N GLN A 107 -9.54 -6.06 3.57
CA GLN A 107 -10.11 -7.35 3.21
C GLN A 107 -9.87 -7.70 1.73
N ALA A 108 -10.10 -6.76 0.82
CA ALA A 108 -9.87 -6.97 -0.61
C ALA A 108 -8.39 -7.23 -0.92
N ARG A 109 -7.46 -6.52 -0.27
CA ARG A 109 -6.01 -6.77 -0.41
C ARG A 109 -5.59 -8.12 0.14
N PHE A 110 -6.19 -8.54 1.25
CA PHE A 110 -5.96 -9.85 1.87
C PHE A 110 -6.40 -10.99 0.95
N GLN A 111 -7.64 -10.92 0.43
CA GLN A 111 -8.20 -11.91 -0.50
C GLN A 111 -7.39 -11.98 -1.81
N ALA A 112 -6.94 -10.83 -2.32
CA ALA A 112 -6.10 -10.74 -3.49
C ALA A 112 -4.63 -11.11 -3.24
N ARG A 113 -4.25 -11.47 -2.01
CA ARG A 113 -2.87 -11.83 -1.60
C ARG A 113 -1.84 -10.74 -1.93
N LYS A 114 -2.28 -9.48 -1.89
CA LYS A 114 -1.43 -8.29 -2.14
C LYS A 114 -0.74 -7.80 -0.88
N SER A 115 -1.44 -7.87 0.25
CA SER A 115 -0.93 -7.59 1.59
C SER A 115 -1.84 -8.25 2.61
N PHE A 116 -1.32 -8.49 3.81
CA PHE A 116 -2.04 -9.16 4.88
C PHE A 116 -2.03 -8.26 6.12
N ALA A 117 -3.19 -7.72 6.47
CA ALA A 117 -3.38 -6.92 7.66
C ALA A 117 -4.13 -7.75 8.71
N TYR A 118 -3.63 -7.72 9.93
CA TYR A 118 -4.17 -8.46 11.07
C TYR A 118 -4.46 -7.51 12.22
N GLY A 119 -5.66 -7.61 12.77
CA GLY A 119 -5.94 -7.03 14.08
C GLY A 119 -5.38 -7.94 15.17
N VAL A 120 -4.70 -7.36 16.14
CA VAL A 120 -4.17 -8.04 17.33
C VAL A 120 -5.20 -7.86 18.44
N LEU A 121 -6.04 -8.87 18.63
CA LEU A 121 -7.16 -8.80 19.55
C LEU A 121 -6.81 -9.44 20.89
N THR A 122 -7.50 -8.99 21.94
CA THR A 122 -7.62 -9.76 23.18
C THR A 122 -8.14 -11.18 22.90
N PRO A 123 -7.89 -12.18 23.77
CA PRO A 123 -8.30 -13.55 23.51
C PRO A 123 -9.82 -13.69 23.28
N ASP A 124 -10.62 -12.91 24.02
CA ASP A 124 -12.07 -12.85 23.86
C ASP A 124 -12.55 -12.08 22.61
N GLY A 125 -11.62 -11.43 21.89
CA GLY A 125 -11.90 -10.68 20.65
C GLY A 125 -12.61 -9.35 20.85
N LYS A 126 -12.81 -8.89 22.08
CA LYS A 126 -13.63 -7.70 22.35
C LYS A 126 -12.89 -6.38 22.15
N ARG A 127 -11.56 -6.40 22.18
CA ARG A 127 -10.72 -5.21 22.05
C ARG A 127 -9.53 -5.49 21.16
N GLU A 128 -9.19 -4.53 20.32
CA GLU A 128 -7.94 -4.52 19.58
C GLU A 128 -6.84 -3.82 20.40
N MET A 129 -5.69 -4.47 20.46
CA MET A 129 -4.50 -4.03 21.18
C MET A 129 -3.47 -3.40 20.23
N GLY A 130 -3.64 -3.60 18.92
CA GLY A 130 -2.70 -3.22 17.89
C GLY A 130 -3.03 -3.88 16.56
N SER A 131 -2.27 -3.59 15.51
CA SER A 131 -2.33 -4.35 14.25
C SER A 131 -0.94 -4.74 13.74
N VAL A 132 -0.90 -5.77 12.90
CA VAL A 132 0.30 -6.23 12.18
C VAL A 132 0.01 -6.26 10.68
N TYR A 133 0.89 -5.65 9.89
CA TYR A 133 0.77 -5.58 8.44
C TYR A 133 1.96 -6.26 7.79
N VAL A 134 1.72 -7.26 6.96
CA VAL A 134 2.71 -7.93 6.12
C VAL A 134 2.45 -7.52 4.67
N SER A 135 3.37 -6.79 4.05
CA SER A 135 3.20 -6.30 2.67
C SER A 135 4.48 -6.46 1.86
N PRO A 136 4.45 -6.34 0.53
CA PRO A 136 5.65 -6.34 -0.28
C PRO A 136 6.59 -5.23 0.16
N SER A 137 7.89 -5.52 0.19
CA SER A 137 8.88 -4.47 0.44
C SER A 137 9.01 -3.56 -0.78
N ARG A 138 9.05 -2.25 -0.53
CA ARG A 138 9.40 -1.24 -1.55
C ARG A 138 10.90 -1.02 -1.66
N ALA A 139 11.67 -1.44 -0.66
CA ALA A 139 13.12 -1.38 -0.67
C ALA A 139 13.70 -2.68 -1.26
N PRO A 140 14.76 -2.60 -2.09
CA PRO A 140 15.39 -3.78 -2.65
C PRO A 140 16.04 -4.65 -1.56
N GLY A 141 16.15 -5.95 -1.84
CA GLY A 141 16.80 -6.92 -0.94
C GLY A 141 15.93 -7.43 0.20
N TYR A 142 14.61 -7.23 0.13
CA TYR A 142 13.64 -7.79 1.06
C TYR A 142 12.44 -8.32 0.27
N ASP A 143 11.92 -9.47 0.68
CA ASP A 143 10.74 -10.09 0.08
C ASP A 143 9.47 -9.39 0.61
N ALA A 144 9.47 -9.10 1.92
CA ALA A 144 8.37 -8.48 2.62
C ALA A 144 8.84 -7.40 3.60
N MET A 145 7.89 -6.55 3.99
CA MET A 145 8.02 -5.56 5.04
C MET A 145 6.91 -5.82 6.05
N VAL A 146 7.26 -5.80 7.33
CA VAL A 146 6.31 -5.88 8.43
C VAL A 146 6.24 -4.54 9.17
N ARG A 147 5.03 -4.02 9.32
CA ARG A 147 4.72 -2.84 10.14
C ARG A 147 3.75 -3.25 11.25
N MET A 148 3.79 -2.53 12.35
CA MET A 148 2.91 -2.79 13.48
C MET A 148 2.71 -1.51 14.29
N TRP A 149 1.60 -1.46 14.99
CA TRP A 149 1.32 -0.46 16.02
C TRP A 149 0.59 -1.15 17.17
N VAL A 150 0.63 -0.54 18.34
CA VAL A 150 -0.18 -0.93 19.51
C VAL A 150 -0.89 0.29 20.08
N THR A 151 -1.98 0.08 20.81
CA THR A 151 -2.65 1.18 21.51
C THR A 151 -1.73 1.79 22.57
N LYS A 152 -1.97 3.03 22.97
CA LYS A 152 -1.24 3.71 24.05
C LYS A 152 -1.26 2.86 25.34
N ALA A 153 -2.42 2.31 25.69
CA ALA A 153 -2.59 1.55 26.92
C ALA A 153 -1.75 0.26 26.91
N ASP A 154 -1.75 -0.47 25.79
CA ASP A 154 -0.97 -1.70 25.66
C ASP A 154 0.54 -1.41 25.51
N TYR A 155 0.90 -0.29 24.85
CA TYR A 155 2.28 0.19 24.81
C TYR A 155 2.83 0.45 26.23
N ASP A 156 2.09 1.20 27.05
CA ASP A 156 2.48 1.54 28.42
C ASP A 156 2.59 0.29 29.31
N ALA A 157 1.83 -0.77 28.99
CA ALA A 157 1.91 -2.07 29.64
C ALA A 157 3.09 -2.95 29.16
N GLY A 158 3.91 -2.45 28.21
CA GLY A 158 5.07 -3.17 27.67
C GLY A 158 4.73 -4.15 26.54
N PHE A 159 3.51 -4.15 26.02
CA PHE A 159 3.05 -5.12 25.02
C PHE A 159 3.76 -4.95 23.67
N ASP A 160 4.19 -3.73 23.30
CA ASP A 160 4.86 -3.47 22.02
C ASP A 160 6.10 -4.36 21.80
N ALA A 161 6.96 -4.45 22.82
CA ALA A 161 8.17 -5.26 22.75
C ALA A 161 7.86 -6.77 22.69
N GLN A 162 6.85 -7.20 23.45
CA GLN A 162 6.38 -8.59 23.44
C GLN A 162 5.80 -8.97 22.07
N LEU A 163 4.92 -8.14 21.52
CA LEU A 163 4.33 -8.35 20.20
C LEU A 163 5.41 -8.36 19.12
N TYR A 164 6.37 -7.42 19.18
CA TYR A 164 7.44 -7.36 18.19
C TYR A 164 8.27 -8.65 18.16
N ALA A 165 8.77 -9.09 19.32
CA ALA A 165 9.53 -10.34 19.42
C ALA A 165 8.73 -11.55 18.93
N TRP A 166 7.44 -11.63 19.29
CA TRP A 166 6.57 -12.71 18.86
C TRP A 166 6.33 -12.70 17.34
N VAL A 167 6.05 -11.54 16.75
CA VAL A 167 5.82 -11.40 15.30
C VAL A 167 7.07 -11.76 14.51
N GLN A 168 8.28 -11.41 14.99
CA GLN A 168 9.52 -11.85 14.34
C GLN A 168 9.63 -13.38 14.30
N ALA A 169 9.37 -14.05 15.43
CA ALA A 169 9.41 -15.51 15.51
C ALA A 169 8.32 -16.17 14.64
N TRP A 170 7.09 -15.64 14.69
CA TRP A 170 5.97 -16.12 13.88
C TRP A 170 6.25 -15.99 12.39
N VAL A 171 6.72 -14.83 11.93
CA VAL A 171 7.04 -14.59 10.52
C VAL A 171 8.18 -15.50 10.06
N ALA A 172 9.26 -15.62 10.84
CA ALA A 172 10.38 -16.49 10.48
C ALA A 172 10.02 -17.97 10.40
N LYS A 173 9.02 -18.42 11.18
CA LYS A 173 8.61 -19.82 11.25
C LYS A 173 7.55 -20.19 10.21
N GLU A 174 6.53 -19.35 10.04
CA GLU A 174 5.31 -19.71 9.32
C GLU A 174 5.24 -19.10 7.91
N TRP A 175 6.02 -18.06 7.61
CA TRP A 175 5.95 -17.36 6.32
C TRP A 175 7.09 -17.76 5.38
N PRO A 176 6.88 -17.73 4.04
CA PRO A 176 7.85 -18.24 3.07
C PRO A 176 8.94 -17.22 2.71
N PHE A 177 9.12 -16.16 3.52
CA PHE A 177 10.05 -15.08 3.21
C PHE A 177 11.46 -15.43 3.67
N ALA A 178 12.45 -15.18 2.83
CA ALA A 178 13.86 -15.30 3.19
C ALA A 178 14.36 -14.03 3.91
N ARG A 179 13.88 -12.86 3.50
CA ARG A 179 14.32 -11.56 4.03
C ARG A 179 13.13 -10.63 4.29
N VAL A 180 12.93 -10.29 5.56
CA VAL A 180 11.84 -9.40 6.01
C VAL A 180 12.40 -8.13 6.62
N ALA A 181 11.89 -6.99 6.16
CA ALA A 181 12.21 -5.69 6.72
C ALA A 181 11.26 -5.35 7.88
N TYR A 182 11.80 -4.73 8.93
CA TYR A 182 11.04 -4.15 10.04
C TYR A 182 11.42 -2.66 10.22
N PRO A 183 10.95 -1.77 9.35
CA PRO A 183 11.29 -0.35 9.39
C PRO A 183 10.79 0.33 10.67
N GLY A 184 11.59 1.26 11.20
CA GLY A 184 11.36 1.89 12.50
C GLY A 184 11.68 1.01 13.70
N ARG A 185 12.14 -0.23 13.47
CA ARG A 185 12.55 -1.18 14.50
C ARG A 185 13.95 -1.70 14.20
N ALA A 186 14.07 -2.83 13.52
CA ALA A 186 15.38 -3.39 13.12
C ALA A 186 16.13 -2.51 12.12
N ILE A 187 15.43 -1.64 11.39
CA ILE A 187 16.01 -0.69 10.45
C ILE A 187 15.53 0.70 10.85
N ALA A 188 16.46 1.61 11.16
CA ALA A 188 16.13 2.99 11.50
C ALA A 188 15.43 3.70 10.32
N TRP A 189 14.58 4.68 10.61
CA TRP A 189 13.74 5.31 9.59
C TRP A 189 14.52 6.06 8.51
N ASP A 190 15.58 6.75 8.91
CA ASP A 190 16.51 7.43 8.01
C ASP A 190 17.21 6.45 7.06
N GLU A 191 17.66 5.31 7.59
CA GLU A 191 18.24 4.25 6.78
C GLU A 191 17.20 3.66 5.81
N TRP A 192 15.97 3.42 6.28
CA TRP A 192 14.89 2.90 5.44
C TRP A 192 14.54 3.87 4.30
N ASP A 193 14.44 5.16 4.59
CA ASP A 193 14.13 6.19 3.61
C ASP A 193 15.23 6.32 2.56
N ALA A 194 16.50 6.23 2.97
CA ALA A 194 17.63 6.22 2.05
C ALA A 194 17.55 5.03 1.08
N LYS A 195 17.17 3.84 1.55
CA LYS A 195 16.94 2.66 0.69
C LYS A 195 15.79 2.91 -0.30
N LEU A 196 14.69 3.52 0.14
CA LEU A 196 13.55 3.84 -0.73
C LEU A 196 13.91 4.89 -1.79
N ALA A 197 14.67 5.92 -1.44
CA ALA A 197 15.12 6.95 -2.37
C ALA A 197 16.03 6.35 -3.45
N ALA A 198 17.00 5.52 -3.03
CA ALA A 198 17.89 4.82 -3.96
C ALA A 198 17.15 3.86 -4.90
N ALA A 199 16.05 3.25 -4.46
CA ALA A 199 15.22 2.37 -5.28
C ALA A 199 14.43 3.12 -6.35
N LYS A 200 13.95 4.33 -6.06
CA LYS A 200 13.19 5.17 -7.01
C LYS A 200 14.06 5.84 -8.07
N ALA A 201 15.35 6.01 -7.79
CA ALA A 201 16.31 6.64 -8.69
C ALA A 201 16.87 5.68 -9.76
N LYS A 202 16.47 4.41 -9.72
CA LYS A 202 16.82 3.36 -10.69
C LYS A 202 15.62 3.08 -11.59
#